data_AF-A0A011MSJ3-F1
#
_entry.id   AF-A0A011MSJ3-F1
#
_cell.length_a   1.000
_cell.length_b   1.000
_cell.length_c   1.000
_cell.angle_alpha   90.00
_cell.angle_beta   90.00
_cell.angle_gamma   90.00
#
_symmetry.space_group_name_H-M   'P 1'
#
loop_
_entity.id
_entity.type
_entity.pdbx_description
1 polymer ?
#
loop_
_entity_poly.entity_id
_entity_poly.type
_entity_poly.pdbx_seq_one_letter_code
_entity_poly.pdbx_strand_id
1 'polypeptide(L)'
;MVSGFTDDVPIHQGSTRFADNWELSAQRALTVTRALIDEGMPSSLLFAAAFGAEQPAASNADDRGRARNRRVEIAPVPRSANPGTSAGG
;
A
#
# COMPACT_ATOMS: atom_id res chain seq x y z
N MET A 1 -8.12 -2.74 1.44
CA MET A 1 -7.01 -2.00 0.83
C MET A 1 -5.72 -2.40 1.50
N VAL A 2 -4.69 -2.70 0.71
CA VAL A 2 -3.32 -2.98 1.19
C VAL A 2 -2.41 -1.87 0.66
N SER A 3 -1.83 -1.06 1.54
CA SER A 3 -1.09 0.16 1.18
C SER A 3 0.39 0.03 1.55
N GLY A 4 1.29 0.24 0.59
CA GLY A 4 2.73 0.19 0.81
C GLY A 4 3.36 1.58 0.95
N PHE A 5 4.35 1.69 1.82
CA PHE A 5 5.09 2.93 2.09
C PHE A 5 6.59 2.68 2.23
N THR A 6 7.37 3.74 2.05
CA THR A 6 8.82 3.78 2.29
C THR A 6 9.16 4.93 3.24
N ASP A 7 10.43 4.99 3.64
CA ASP A 7 11.06 6.21 4.13
C ASP A 7 11.48 7.11 2.96
N ASP A 8 12.14 8.23 3.28
CA ASP A 8 12.61 9.24 2.33
C ASP A 8 13.97 8.93 1.69
N VAL A 9 14.61 7.82 2.06
CA VAL A 9 15.88 7.42 1.47
C VAL A 9 15.61 7.03 0.01
N PRO A 10 16.22 7.71 -0.98
CA PRO A 10 16.04 7.35 -2.37
C PRO A 10 16.54 5.93 -2.62
N ILE A 11 15.81 5.15 -3.42
CA ILE A 11 16.35 3.91 -3.97
C ILE A 11 17.50 4.29 -4.90
N HIS A 12 18.73 4.22 -4.38
CA HIS A 12 19.90 4.59 -5.14
C HIS A 12 20.11 3.62 -6.31
N GLN A 13 20.75 4.14 -7.37
CA GLN A 13 21.10 3.49 -8.64
C GLN A 13 21.86 2.13 -8.54
N GLY A 14 22.22 1.68 -7.34
CA GLY A 14 22.78 0.34 -7.08
C GLY A 14 21.72 -0.73 -6.81
N SER A 15 20.47 -0.37 -6.55
CA SER A 15 19.35 -1.30 -6.49
C SER A 15 18.80 -1.52 -7.90
N THR A 16 19.28 -2.55 -8.59
CA THR A 16 18.80 -2.89 -9.95
C THR A 16 17.35 -3.40 -9.98
N ARG A 17 16.69 -3.49 -8.82
CA ARG A 17 15.39 -4.15 -8.67
C ARG A 17 14.20 -3.20 -8.75
N PHE A 18 14.38 -1.93 -8.37
CA PHE A 18 13.30 -0.95 -8.30
C PHE A 18 13.84 0.41 -8.74
N ALA A 19 13.09 1.12 -9.59
CA ALA A 19 13.45 2.42 -10.11
C ALA A 19 13.36 3.52 -9.04
N ASP A 20 12.39 3.43 -8.14
CA ASP A 20 12.15 4.43 -7.10
C ASP A 20 11.38 3.85 -5.89
N ASN A 21 11.06 4.74 -4.95
CA ASN A 21 10.27 4.40 -3.77
C ASN A 21 8.81 4.06 -4.10
N TRP A 22 8.26 4.57 -5.21
CA TRP A 22 6.91 4.20 -5.66
C TRP A 22 6.88 2.73 -6.04
N GLU A 23 7.80 2.26 -6.87
CA GLU A 23 7.88 0.87 -7.30
C GLU A 23 8.17 -0.07 -6.13
N LEU A 24 9.09 0.29 -5.24
CA LEU A 24 9.34 -0.50 -4.03
C LEU A 24 8.07 -0.62 -3.16
N SER A 25 7.36 0.49 -2.94
CA SER A 25 6.13 0.48 -2.13
C SER A 25 5.02 -0.35 -2.79
N ALA A 26 4.87 -0.27 -4.12
CA ALA A 26 3.93 -1.07 -4.88
C ALA A 26 4.24 -2.57 -4.76
N GLN A 27 5.51 -2.95 -4.91
CA GLN A 27 5.91 -4.36 -4.79
C GLN A 27 5.67 -4.91 -3.38
N ARG A 28 5.92 -4.11 -2.33
CA ARG A 28 5.62 -4.50 -0.94
C ARG A 28 4.12 -4.74 -0.74
N ALA A 29 3.27 -3.82 -1.20
CA ALA A 29 1.81 -3.96 -1.10
C ALA A 29 1.28 -5.18 -1.88
N LEU A 30 1.82 -5.43 -3.08
CA LEU A 30 1.47 -6.60 -3.89
C LEU A 30 1.91 -7.91 -3.25
N THR A 31 3.07 -7.94 -2.58
CA THR A 31 3.55 -9.13 -1.87
C THR A 31 2.58 -9.54 -0.77
N VAL A 32 2.11 -8.58 0.03
CA VAL A 32 1.10 -8.82 1.08
C VAL A 32 -0.25 -9.19 0.47
N THR A 33 -0.68 -8.50 -0.58
CA THR A 33 -1.93 -8.82 -1.30
C THR A 33 -1.94 -10.27 -1.78
N ARG A 34 -0.85 -10.74 -2.39
CA ARG A 34 -0.70 -12.13 -2.86
C ARG A 34 -0.72 -13.12 -1.70
N ALA A 35 0.01 -12.84 -0.62
CA ALA A 35 -0.01 -13.68 0.57
C ALA A 35 -1.43 -13.84 1.16
N LEU A 36 -2.23 -12.77 1.20
CA LEU A 36 -3.63 -12.85 1.66
C LEU A 36 -4.51 -13.70 0.73
N ILE A 37 -4.27 -13.64 -0.59
CA ILE A 37 -4.97 -14.48 -1.57
C ILE A 37 -4.57 -15.95 -1.37
N ASP A 38 -3.29 -16.23 -1.15
CA ASP A 38 -2.77 -17.57 -0.90
C ASP A 38 -3.34 -18.17 0.39
N GLU A 39 -3.62 -17.34 1.40
CA GLU A 39 -4.34 -17.72 2.63
C GLU A 39 -5.88 -17.81 2.46
N GLY A 40 -6.39 -17.65 1.24
CA GLY A 40 -7.79 -17.90 0.89
C GLY A 40 -8.69 -16.66 0.85
N MET A 41 -8.16 -15.44 0.97
CA MET A 41 -8.95 -14.23 0.80
C MET A 41 -9.37 -14.05 -0.67
N PRO A 42 -10.66 -13.78 -0.97
CA PRO A 42 -11.09 -13.53 -2.35
C PRO A 42 -10.38 -12.31 -2.94
N SER A 43 -9.72 -12.49 -4.09
CA SER A 43 -8.98 -11.41 -4.77
C SER A 43 -9.86 -10.21 -5.11
N SER A 44 -11.16 -10.41 -5.36
CA SER A 44 -12.15 -9.35 -5.62
C SER A 44 -12.40 -8.41 -4.43
N LEU A 45 -11.97 -8.77 -3.22
CA LEU A 45 -12.08 -7.94 -2.02
C LEU A 45 -10.79 -7.17 -1.72
N LEU A 46 -9.73 -7.42 -2.49
CA LEU A 46 -8.41 -6.88 -2.27
C LEU A 46 -8.01 -5.94 -3.40
N PHE A 47 -7.28 -4.89 -3.03
CA PHE A 47 -6.58 -4.03 -3.95
C PHE A 47 -5.37 -3.42 -3.25
N ALA A 48 -4.31 -3.21 -4.02
CA ALA A 48 -3.05 -2.65 -3.54
C ALA A 48 -2.92 -1.18 -3.93
N ALA A 49 -2.34 -0.38 -3.04
CA ALA A 49 -1.97 1.00 -3.28
C ALA A 49 -0.49 1.22 -2.92
N ALA A 50 0.14 2.11 -3.64
CA ALA A 50 1.51 2.55 -3.44
C ALA A 50 1.49 4.02 -3.03
N PHE A 51 2.36 4.42 -2.11
CA PHE A 51 2.47 5.82 -1.67
C PHE A 51 3.92 6.33 -1.64
N GLY A 52 4.91 5.48 -1.95
CA GLY A 52 6.32 5.83 -1.83
C GLY A 52 6.65 6.42 -0.46
N ALA A 53 7.37 7.55 -0.47
CA ALA A 53 7.77 8.29 0.72
C ALA A 53 6.78 9.40 1.14
N GLU A 54 5.72 9.62 0.36
CA GLU A 54 4.89 10.83 0.43
C GLU A 54 3.97 10.91 1.67
N GLN A 55 3.79 9.79 2.39
CA GLN A 55 2.94 9.71 3.58
C GLN A 55 3.69 9.10 4.78
N PRO A 56 4.60 9.86 5.40
CA PRO A 56 5.35 9.42 6.57
C PRO A 56 4.43 9.33 7.80
N ALA A 57 4.48 8.20 8.51
CA ALA A 57 3.80 8.01 9.80
C ALA A 57 4.64 8.56 10.98
N ALA A 58 5.93 8.80 10.77
CA ALA A 58 6.85 9.39 11.73
C ALA A 58 7.90 10.25 11.02
N SER A 59 8.63 11.09 11.78
CA SER A 59 9.77 11.84 11.25
C SER A 59 10.82 10.91 10.60
N ASN A 60 11.42 11.31 9.48
CA ASN A 60 12.56 10.60 8.89
C ASN A 60 13.93 11.03 9.47
N ALA A 61 13.94 11.88 10.50
CA ALA A 61 15.18 12.43 11.08
C ALA A 61 16.09 11.36 11.71
N ASP A 62 15.53 10.25 12.19
CA ASP A 62 16.28 9.16 12.81
C ASP A 62 15.90 7.78 12.24
N ASP A 63 16.73 6.77 12.52
CA ASP A 63 16.51 5.41 12.03
C ASP A 63 15.23 4.78 12.55
N ARG A 64 14.81 5.14 13.78
CA ARG A 64 13.59 4.63 14.39
C ARG A 64 12.35 5.13 13.67
N GLY A 65 12.36 6.39 13.27
CA GLY A 65 11.33 7.04 12.48
C GLY A 65 11.27 6.47 11.07
N ARG A 66 12.41 6.36 10.38
CA ARG A 66 12.49 5.70 9.06
C ARG A 66 11.99 4.26 9.09
N ALA A 67 12.34 3.49 10.13
CA ALA A 67 11.85 2.13 10.30
C ALA A 67 10.32 2.06 10.41
N ARG A 68 9.70 3.04 11.09
CA ARG A 68 8.23 3.13 11.14
C ARG A 68 7.61 3.48 9.80
N ASN A 69 8.30 4.27 8.96
CA ASN A 69 7.78 4.66 7.64
C ASN A 69 7.85 3.53 6.61
N ARG A 70 8.84 2.63 6.71
CA ARG A 70 8.95 1.40 5.90
C ARG A 70 7.93 0.34 6.32
N ARG A 71 6.67 0.51 5.90
CA ARG A 71 5.54 -0.33 6.36
C ARG A 71 4.57 -0.70 5.24
N VAL A 72 3.71 -1.67 5.54
CA VAL A 72 2.49 -1.97 4.78
C VAL A 72 1.31 -1.87 5.75
N GLU A 73 0.26 -1.17 5.34
CA GLU A 73 -0.99 -1.04 6.12
C GLU A 73 -2.12 -1.80 5.42
N ILE A 74 -3.06 -2.32 6.22
CA ILE A 74 -4.27 -2.98 5.71
C ILE A 74 -5.47 -2.31 6.34
N ALA A 75 -6.40 -1.83 5.52
CA ALA A 75 -7.61 -1.16 5.98
C ALA A 75 -8.84 -1.69 5.20
N PRO A 76 -9.96 -1.96 5.90
CA PRO A 76 -11.26 -2.13 5.25
C PRO A 76 -11.65 -0.83 4.53
N VAL A 77 -12.23 -0.95 3.35
CA VAL A 77 -12.79 0.20 2.62
C VAL A 77 -14.28 -0.05 2.46
N PRO A 78 -15.15 0.89 2.88
CA PRO A 78 -16.59 0.74 2.69
C PRO A 78 -16.90 0.51 1.22
N ARG A 79 -17.64 -0.55 0.91
CA ARG A 79 -18.29 -0.64 -0.39
C ARG A 79 -19.44 0.34 -0.36
N SER A 80 -19.33 1.45 -1.09
CA SER A 80 -20.49 2.29 -1.35
C SER A 80 -21.53 1.45 -2.07
N ALA A 81 -22.51 0.95 -1.33
CA ALA A 81 -23.78 0.59 -1.93
C ALA A 81 -24.39 1.92 -2.37
N ASN A 82 -24.27 2.25 -3.66
CA ASN A 82 -25.26 3.12 -4.26
C ASN A 82 -26.32 2.16 -4.82
N PRO A 83 -27.33 1.75 -4.04
CA PRO A 83 -28.53 1.24 -4.66
C PRO A 83 -29.12 2.46 -5.37
N GLY A 84 -29.10 2.43 -6.70
CA GLY A 84 -30.09 3.18 -7.45
C GLY A 84 -31.46 2.65 -7.04
N THR A 85 -32.02 3.18 -5.95
CA THR A 85 -33.42 2.97 -5.62
C THR A 85 -34.21 3.96 -6.46
N SER A 86 -34.69 3.42 -7.57
CA SER A 86 -35.99 3.67 -8.18
C SER A 86 -36.95 4.57 -7.38
N ALA A 87 -37.29 5.72 -7.94
CA ALA A 87 -38.61 6.32 -7.75
C ALA A 87 -39.21 6.52 -9.15
N GLY A 88 -39.88 5.49 -9.66
CA GLY A 88 -40.61 5.51 -10.92
C GLY A 88 -41.47 4.26 -11.03
N GLY A 89 -42.79 4.45 -11.02
CA GLY A 89 -43.82 3.42 -11.19
C GLY A 89 -45.00 3.62 -10.26
#